data_AF-A0A2S3IEM4-F1
#
_entry.id   AF-A0A2S3IEM4-F1
#
_cell.length_a   1.000
_cell.length_b   1.000
_cell.length_c   1.000
_cell.angle_alpha   90.00
_cell.angle_beta   90.00
_cell.angle_gamma   90.00
#
_symmetry.space_group_name_H-M   'P 1'
#
loop_
_entity.id
_entity.type
_entity.pdbx_description
1 polymer ?
#
loop_
_entity_poly.entity_id
_entity_poly.type
_entity_poly.pdbx_seq_one_letter_code
_entity_poly.pdbx_strand_id
1 'polypeptide(L)'
;MAPAKSVDFPAGADGRSASGANEGGEGHRDIEAGGWASVPAPAPALSTTSRPRGQRLASLDIFRGITVVLMIVVDDVGGLVPAISHSPWDGVTLADFVFPFFLFIVGVSLAFAYKRVPDRALATKKAVIRASKLFLLGLVLQGGFFHSIHDLTYGVDIRKIRFMGVLQRIAIAYLTVALCEIWPRGGASDIGAGGFTLIKRYRHQLFVGLFLTVTYTALLYGMYVPDWEYEVTSQDTTLNHFMVKCGVRGDTGPGCNAVGMIDRHVLGIQHLYTRPVYLKTAQCSINSPRNGPLPSNAPTWCEAPFDPEGLLNSLMAIVTCLIGLQIGHIIVHFKEHGERIVRCSIPSLSLLILGFSLDLFGLRLNKSLYSLSYTCVTTGTAGLFFAGIYLLVDVYGYKKPLFPMEWVGKQALMIFVLVACNIAPILLHGFYWREPQNNLLKFIGIGG
;
A
#
# COMPACT_ATOMS: atom_id res chain seq x y z
N MET A 1 -18.24 -64.11 17.51
CA MET A 1 -17.71 -63.92 16.15
C MET A 1 -16.33 -63.29 16.29
N ALA A 2 -15.30 -64.11 16.17
CA ALA A 2 -13.91 -63.85 16.58
C ALA A 2 -12.99 -64.09 15.36
N PRO A 3 -11.69 -63.75 15.37
CA PRO A 3 -10.97 -62.77 16.18
C PRO A 3 -9.89 -61.98 15.39
N ALA A 4 -9.22 -61.07 16.10
CA ALA A 4 -7.86 -60.61 15.81
C ALA A 4 -6.83 -61.76 15.84
N LYS A 5 -5.71 -61.62 15.12
CA LYS A 5 -4.39 -62.07 15.59
C LYS A 5 -3.23 -61.45 14.79
N SER A 6 -2.28 -60.96 15.56
CA SER A 6 -0.91 -60.58 15.23
C SER A 6 -0.04 -61.77 14.83
N VAL A 7 1.18 -61.48 14.33
CA VAL A 7 2.49 -62.02 14.78
C VAL A 7 3.46 -62.39 13.61
N ASP A 8 4.70 -61.87 13.75
CA ASP A 8 6.04 -62.33 13.33
C ASP A 8 6.75 -61.97 11.99
N PHE A 9 7.95 -61.38 12.19
CA PHE A 9 9.20 -61.34 11.38
C PHE A 9 9.88 -62.75 11.37
N PRO A 10 10.93 -63.12 10.56
CA PRO A 10 12.14 -62.32 10.25
C PRO A 10 12.93 -62.60 8.93
N ALA A 11 14.00 -61.81 8.77
CA ALA A 11 15.37 -62.01 8.23
C ALA A 11 15.78 -63.16 7.28
N GLY A 12 16.78 -62.84 6.42
CA GLY A 12 17.74 -63.78 5.80
C GLY A 12 17.83 -63.58 4.28
N ALA A 13 18.79 -62.84 3.74
CA ALA A 13 20.21 -63.17 3.53
C ALA A 13 20.47 -64.22 2.44
N ASP A 14 21.38 -63.83 1.54
CA ASP A 14 22.24 -64.62 0.66
C ASP A 14 21.70 -65.29 -0.61
N GLY A 15 22.35 -64.93 -1.72
CA GLY A 15 23.19 -65.94 -2.36
C GLY A 15 23.02 -66.18 -3.86
N ARG A 16 23.93 -65.56 -4.62
CA ARG A 16 24.77 -66.16 -5.69
C ARG A 16 24.23 -66.38 -7.12
N SER A 17 25.21 -66.11 -8.01
CA SER A 17 25.52 -66.74 -9.30
C SER A 17 24.69 -66.31 -10.51
N ALA A 18 25.24 -66.18 -11.72
CA ALA A 18 26.59 -66.37 -12.26
C ALA A 18 26.61 -65.83 -13.71
N SER A 19 27.78 -65.95 -14.36
CA SER A 19 28.09 -65.81 -15.81
C SER A 19 28.57 -64.42 -16.21
N GLY A 20 29.74 -64.22 -16.84
CA GLY A 20 30.77 -65.10 -17.39
C GLY A 20 31.87 -64.18 -17.97
N ALA A 21 33.14 -64.41 -17.62
CA ALA A 21 34.19 -64.94 -18.49
C ALA A 21 34.62 -64.04 -19.68
N ASN A 22 35.82 -63.44 -19.59
CA ASN A 22 36.96 -63.66 -20.51
C ASN A 22 38.23 -63.02 -19.90
N GLU A 23 39.27 -63.80 -19.60
CA GLU A 23 40.56 -63.91 -20.36
C GLU A 23 41.28 -62.55 -20.53
N GLY A 24 42.55 -62.34 -20.17
CA GLY A 24 43.67 -63.13 -19.67
C GLY A 24 44.92 -62.22 -19.69
N GLY A 25 46.02 -62.64 -19.03
CA GLY A 25 47.37 -62.09 -19.25
C GLY A 25 48.06 -61.47 -18.04
N GLU A 26 49.02 -62.23 -17.49
CA GLU A 26 50.34 -61.89 -16.91
C GLU A 26 50.61 -60.44 -16.47
N GLY A 27 51.20 -60.09 -15.33
CA GLY A 27 52.06 -60.81 -14.40
C GLY A 27 53.20 -59.87 -13.98
N HIS A 28 53.20 -59.38 -12.74
CA HIS A 28 54.44 -59.00 -12.02
C HIS A 28 54.12 -58.75 -10.55
N ARG A 29 54.81 -59.47 -9.65
CA ARG A 29 54.96 -59.10 -8.25
C ARG A 29 56.20 -58.23 -8.17
N ASP A 30 56.20 -57.23 -7.31
CA ASP A 30 57.36 -56.94 -6.47
C ASP A 30 56.93 -56.25 -5.18
N ILE A 31 57.57 -56.71 -4.11
CA ILE A 31 57.48 -56.26 -2.73
C ILE A 31 58.69 -55.35 -2.52
N GLU A 32 58.48 -54.10 -2.07
CA GLU A 32 59.49 -53.41 -1.27
C GLU A 32 58.85 -52.52 -0.20
N ALA A 33 59.39 -52.66 1.01
CA ALA A 33 59.11 -51.88 2.20
C ALA A 33 60.20 -50.82 2.38
N GLY A 34 59.82 -49.63 2.86
CA GLY A 34 60.77 -48.69 3.47
C GLY A 34 60.51 -47.22 3.14
N GLY A 35 60.10 -46.42 4.14
CA GLY A 35 60.15 -44.97 4.06
C GLY A 35 59.06 -44.26 4.87
N TRP A 36 59.42 -43.76 6.06
CA TRP A 36 58.59 -42.84 6.84
C TRP A 36 58.30 -41.55 6.05
N ALA A 37 57.01 -41.20 5.90
CA ALA A 37 56.61 -39.84 5.55
C ALA A 37 55.27 -39.47 6.23
N SER A 38 55.34 -38.38 7.00
CA SER A 38 54.32 -37.58 7.67
C SER A 38 52.84 -37.76 7.26
N VAL A 39 51.99 -37.94 8.27
CA VAL A 39 50.52 -37.80 8.21
C VAL A 39 50.14 -36.37 7.78
N PRO A 40 49.36 -36.16 6.70
CA PRO A 40 48.70 -34.89 6.46
C PRO A 40 47.41 -34.81 7.28
N ALA A 41 47.22 -33.71 8.02
CA ALA A 41 46.00 -33.41 8.75
C ALA A 41 44.77 -33.34 7.80
N PRO A 42 43.56 -33.75 8.26
CA PRO A 42 42.36 -33.67 7.42
C PRO A 42 42.03 -32.20 7.13
N ALA A 43 41.83 -31.89 5.85
CA ALA A 43 41.42 -30.57 5.38
C ALA A 43 40.11 -30.13 6.07
N PRO A 44 39.96 -28.85 6.46
CA PRO A 44 38.73 -28.37 7.06
C PRO A 44 37.60 -28.48 6.04
N ALA A 45 36.55 -29.22 6.41
CA ALA A 45 35.33 -29.33 5.63
C ALA A 45 34.81 -27.92 5.32
N LEU A 46 34.77 -27.60 4.02
CA LEU A 46 34.23 -26.35 3.51
C LEU A 46 32.79 -26.23 4.00
N SER A 47 32.57 -25.34 4.97
CA SER A 47 31.25 -24.99 5.45
C SER A 47 30.46 -24.49 4.24
N THR A 48 29.42 -25.24 3.88
CA THR A 48 28.44 -24.77 2.91
C THR A 48 27.73 -23.58 3.54
N THR A 49 28.26 -22.38 3.30
CA THR A 49 27.62 -21.13 3.69
C THR A 49 26.25 -21.12 3.05
N SER A 50 25.21 -21.32 3.86
CA SER A 50 23.83 -21.12 3.44
C SER A 50 23.74 -19.72 2.82
N ARG A 51 23.42 -19.64 1.53
CA ARG A 51 23.21 -18.37 0.83
C ARG A 51 22.33 -17.46 1.70
N PRO A 52 22.69 -16.19 1.93
CA PRO A 52 21.86 -15.31 2.74
C PRO A 52 20.48 -15.22 2.08
N ARG A 53 19.43 -15.52 2.86
CA ARG A 53 18.03 -15.19 2.52
C ARG A 53 18.03 -13.74 2.02
N GLY A 54 17.39 -13.49 0.88
CA GLY A 54 17.44 -12.22 0.17
C GLY A 54 17.38 -11.02 1.12
N GLN A 55 18.44 -10.22 1.14
CA GLN A 55 18.58 -9.06 2.01
C GLN A 55 17.40 -8.11 1.79
N ARG A 56 16.58 -7.95 2.83
CA ARG A 56 15.53 -6.91 2.87
C ARG A 56 16.19 -5.54 2.93
N LEU A 57 15.65 -4.58 2.20
CA LEU A 57 16.15 -3.21 2.18
C LEU A 57 15.64 -2.46 3.42
N ALA A 58 16.55 -2.01 4.29
CA ALA A 58 16.19 -1.40 5.56
C ALA A 58 15.48 -0.05 5.39
N SER A 59 15.94 0.79 4.45
CA SER A 59 15.28 2.07 4.14
C SER A 59 13.82 1.92 3.71
N LEU A 60 13.48 0.82 3.03
CA LEU A 60 12.10 0.55 2.62
C LEU A 60 11.19 0.29 3.83
N ASP A 61 11.65 -0.55 4.76
CA ASP A 61 10.91 -0.83 5.99
C ASP A 61 10.79 0.43 6.86
N ILE A 62 11.86 1.22 7.00
CA ILE A 62 11.86 2.48 7.76
C ILE A 62 10.92 3.52 7.15
N PHE A 63 10.96 3.74 5.83
CA PHE A 63 10.06 4.67 5.14
C PHE A 63 8.60 4.33 5.46
N ARG A 64 8.24 3.04 5.27
CA ARG A 64 6.91 2.53 5.55
C ARG A 64 6.51 2.74 7.03
N GLY A 65 7.44 2.49 7.96
CA GLY A 65 7.22 2.72 9.38
C GLY A 65 6.96 4.18 9.72
N ILE A 66 7.76 5.10 9.17
CA ILE A 66 7.55 6.54 9.33
C ILE A 66 6.19 6.96 8.79
N THR A 67 5.77 6.43 7.63
CA THR A 67 4.43 6.73 7.08
C THR A 67 3.31 6.26 8.01
N VAL A 68 3.43 5.07 8.61
CA VAL A 68 2.43 4.55 9.57
C VAL A 68 2.42 5.37 10.87
N VAL A 69 3.58 5.78 11.39
CA VAL A 69 3.63 6.66 12.57
C VAL A 69 3.02 8.02 12.24
N LEU A 70 3.32 8.58 11.07
CA LEU A 70 2.76 9.85 10.63
C LEU A 70 1.23 9.76 10.53
N MET A 71 0.70 8.68 9.99
CA MET A 71 -0.75 8.42 9.94
C MET A 71 -1.37 8.49 11.33
N ILE A 72 -0.81 7.78 12.31
CA ILE A 72 -1.32 7.78 13.70
C ILE A 72 -1.28 9.20 14.27
N VAL A 73 -0.17 9.92 14.08
CA VAL A 73 -0.03 11.29 14.57
C VAL A 73 -1.08 12.22 13.96
N VAL A 74 -1.34 12.13 12.65
CA VAL A 74 -2.33 13.01 12.02
C VAL A 74 -3.77 12.65 12.37
N ASP A 75 -4.06 11.37 12.61
CA ASP A 75 -5.39 10.92 13.03
C ASP A 75 -5.71 11.38 14.46
N ASP A 76 -4.74 11.29 15.39
CA ASP A 76 -4.94 11.64 16.81
C ASP A 76 -4.76 13.14 17.09
N VAL A 77 -3.81 13.80 16.42
CA VAL A 77 -3.42 15.21 16.70
C VAL A 77 -4.00 16.19 15.67
N GLY A 78 -4.44 15.70 14.50
CA GLY A 78 -4.91 16.54 13.40
C GLY A 78 -6.16 17.37 13.72
N GLY A 79 -6.94 17.00 14.75
CA GLY A 79 -8.06 17.82 15.22
C GLY A 79 -7.63 19.09 15.96
N LEU A 80 -6.44 19.09 16.57
CA LEU A 80 -5.92 20.19 17.39
C LEU A 80 -5.15 21.22 16.57
N VAL A 81 -4.38 20.75 15.58
CA VAL A 81 -3.47 21.57 14.77
C VAL A 81 -3.91 21.54 13.30
N PRO A 82 -4.50 22.63 12.77
CA PRO A 82 -4.99 22.66 11.39
C PRO A 82 -3.94 22.35 10.32
N ALA A 83 -2.67 22.72 10.54
CA ALA A 83 -1.58 22.43 9.61
C ALA A 83 -1.27 20.93 9.46
N ILE A 84 -1.68 20.13 10.45
CA ILE A 84 -1.52 18.67 10.47
C ILE A 84 -2.81 17.98 10.03
N SER A 85 -3.97 18.66 10.07
CA SER A 85 -5.25 18.16 9.56
C SER A 85 -5.33 18.22 8.05
N HIS A 86 -6.15 17.35 7.43
CA HIS A 86 -6.44 17.39 5.99
C HIS A 86 -6.90 18.76 5.50
N SER A 87 -6.44 19.15 4.29
CA SER A 87 -6.98 20.33 3.60
C SER A 87 -8.48 20.15 3.34
N PRO A 88 -9.31 21.20 3.51
CA PRO A 88 -10.75 21.09 3.27
C PRO A 88 -11.12 20.67 1.84
N TRP A 89 -10.39 21.18 0.84
CA TRP A 89 -10.63 20.84 -0.57
C TRP A 89 -9.35 20.99 -1.40
N ASP A 90 -8.99 22.23 -1.73
CA ASP A 90 -7.75 22.56 -2.44
C ASP A 90 -6.60 22.83 -1.47
N GLY A 91 -5.39 22.56 -1.95
CA GLY A 91 -4.16 22.62 -1.17
C GLY A 91 -3.78 21.28 -0.55
N VAL A 92 -2.59 21.25 0.05
CA VAL A 92 -2.04 20.07 0.71
C VAL A 92 -1.52 20.43 2.10
N THR A 93 -1.75 19.53 3.04
CA THR A 93 -1.27 19.57 4.42
C THR A 93 -0.48 18.31 4.73
N LEU A 94 0.11 18.21 5.92
CA LEU A 94 0.97 17.07 6.28
C LEU A 94 0.24 15.72 6.18
N ALA A 95 -1.03 15.65 6.59
CA ALA A 95 -1.82 14.42 6.53
C ALA A 95 -2.10 13.95 5.09
N ASP A 96 -2.05 14.86 4.12
CA ASP A 96 -2.35 14.56 2.73
C ASP A 96 -1.23 13.81 2.01
N PHE A 97 -0.04 13.70 2.62
CA PHE A 97 1.09 12.92 2.08
C PHE A 97 1.08 11.45 2.50
N VAL A 98 0.37 11.09 3.58
CA VAL A 98 0.40 9.75 4.18
C VAL A 98 0.02 8.66 3.19
N PHE A 99 -1.14 8.79 2.56
CA PHE A 99 -1.66 7.75 1.66
C PHE A 99 -0.83 7.59 0.37
N PRO A 100 -0.47 8.67 -0.36
CA PRO A 100 0.43 8.56 -1.51
C PRO A 100 1.81 7.98 -1.17
N PHE A 101 2.39 8.34 -0.02
CA PHE A 101 3.66 7.77 0.44
C PHE A 101 3.54 6.26 0.64
N PHE A 102 2.43 5.80 1.22
CA PHE A 102 2.17 4.39 1.40
C PHE A 102 2.01 3.65 0.06
N LEU A 103 1.24 4.19 -0.89
CA LEU A 103 1.09 3.59 -2.22
C LEU A 103 2.41 3.55 -3.01
N PHE A 104 3.20 4.62 -2.91
CA PHE A 104 4.52 4.71 -3.51
C PHE A 104 5.44 3.60 -2.98
N ILE A 105 5.53 3.41 -1.66
CA ILE A 105 6.41 2.38 -1.08
C ILE A 105 5.89 0.95 -1.34
N VAL A 106 4.56 0.76 -1.46
CA VAL A 106 3.98 -0.50 -1.96
C VAL A 106 4.48 -0.79 -3.38
N GLY A 107 4.51 0.23 -4.25
CA GLY A 107 5.08 0.15 -5.60
C GLY A 107 6.55 -0.26 -5.59
N VAL A 108 7.38 0.45 -4.80
CA VAL A 108 8.81 0.12 -4.66
C VAL A 108 8.99 -1.33 -4.22
N SER A 109 8.18 -1.79 -3.25
CA SER A 109 8.21 -3.17 -2.73
C SER A 109 7.90 -4.24 -3.79
N LEU A 110 7.03 -3.93 -4.76
CA LEU A 110 6.67 -4.85 -5.83
C LEU A 110 7.86 -5.18 -6.75
N ALA A 111 8.74 -4.21 -7.01
CA ALA A 111 9.96 -4.43 -7.80
C ALA A 111 10.89 -5.47 -7.17
N PHE A 112 10.96 -5.50 -5.83
CA PHE A 112 11.73 -6.51 -5.09
C PHE A 112 11.00 -7.85 -5.01
N ALA A 113 9.69 -7.82 -4.73
CA ALA A 113 8.88 -9.03 -4.57
C ALA A 113 8.83 -9.89 -5.84
N TYR A 114 8.74 -9.24 -7.01
CA TYR A 114 8.65 -9.90 -8.30
C TYR A 114 9.94 -9.82 -9.13
N LYS A 115 11.07 -9.51 -8.49
CA LYS A 115 12.40 -9.51 -9.14
C LYS A 115 12.69 -10.83 -9.88
N ARG A 116 12.25 -11.96 -9.33
CA ARG A 116 12.35 -13.29 -9.93
C ARG A 116 11.01 -14.00 -9.80
N VAL A 117 10.33 -14.19 -10.92
CA VAL A 117 9.05 -14.92 -10.98
C VAL A 117 9.28 -16.23 -11.72
N PRO A 118 9.46 -17.37 -11.02
CA PRO A 118 9.65 -18.66 -11.66
C PRO A 118 8.36 -19.17 -12.32
N ASP A 119 7.21 -18.94 -11.68
CA ASP A 119 5.88 -19.29 -12.20
C ASP A 119 4.95 -18.08 -12.10
N ARG A 120 4.49 -17.62 -13.27
CA ARG A 120 3.59 -16.46 -13.40
C ARG A 120 2.20 -16.75 -12.85
N ALA A 121 1.66 -17.94 -13.09
CA ALA A 121 0.32 -18.31 -12.63
C ALA A 121 0.26 -18.38 -11.10
N LEU A 122 1.25 -19.02 -10.48
CA LEU A 122 1.36 -19.06 -9.03
C LEU A 122 1.58 -17.66 -8.43
N ALA A 123 2.40 -16.81 -9.05
CA ALA A 123 2.60 -15.43 -8.61
C ALA A 123 1.30 -14.61 -8.69
N THR A 124 0.55 -14.71 -9.79
CA THR A 124 -0.75 -14.06 -9.94
C THR A 124 -1.75 -14.57 -8.91
N LYS A 125 -1.85 -15.88 -8.67
CA LYS A 125 -2.73 -16.44 -7.64
C LYS A 125 -2.42 -15.87 -6.25
N LYS A 126 -1.13 -15.76 -5.89
CA LYS A 126 -0.71 -15.15 -4.61
C LYS A 126 -1.07 -13.66 -4.54
N ALA A 127 -0.87 -12.92 -5.62
CA ALA A 127 -1.23 -11.51 -5.71
C ALA A 127 -2.74 -11.30 -5.53
N VAL A 128 -3.56 -12.07 -6.23
CA VAL A 128 -5.03 -12.04 -6.15
C VAL A 128 -5.49 -12.36 -4.73
N ILE A 129 -5.03 -13.47 -4.13
CA ILE A 129 -5.42 -13.85 -2.76
C ILE A 129 -5.08 -12.74 -1.76
N ARG A 130 -3.90 -12.11 -1.89
CA ARG A 130 -3.50 -11.01 -1.02
C ARG A 130 -4.40 -9.78 -1.20
N ALA A 131 -4.69 -9.40 -2.44
CA ALA A 131 -5.57 -8.28 -2.76
C ALA A 131 -7.00 -8.54 -2.24
N SER A 132 -7.56 -9.74 -2.46
CA SER A 132 -8.88 -10.13 -1.97
C SER A 132 -8.97 -10.08 -0.45
N LYS A 133 -7.96 -10.61 0.26
CA LYS A 133 -7.92 -10.52 1.74
C LYS A 133 -7.92 -9.08 2.23
N LEU A 134 -7.13 -8.21 1.59
CA LEU A 134 -7.05 -6.80 1.95
C LEU A 134 -8.35 -6.05 1.65
N PHE A 135 -8.99 -6.36 0.52
CA PHE A 135 -10.26 -5.78 0.11
C PHE A 135 -11.40 -6.18 1.07
N LEU A 136 -11.51 -7.47 1.39
CA LEU A 136 -12.50 -7.99 2.34
C LEU A 136 -12.29 -7.43 3.74
N LEU A 137 -11.03 -7.35 4.19
CA LEU A 137 -10.69 -6.70 5.45
C LEU A 137 -11.14 -5.22 5.45
N GLY A 138 -10.93 -4.50 4.34
CA GLY A 138 -11.42 -3.13 4.16
C GLY A 138 -12.93 -3.00 4.33
N LEU A 139 -13.70 -3.87 3.67
CA LEU A 139 -15.17 -3.88 3.79
C LEU A 139 -15.63 -4.16 5.22
N VAL A 140 -14.98 -5.07 5.93
CA VAL A 140 -15.33 -5.37 7.34
C VAL A 140 -15.02 -4.17 8.24
N LEU A 141 -13.85 -3.55 8.11
CA LEU A 141 -13.44 -2.43 8.96
C LEU A 141 -14.27 -1.17 8.71
N GLN A 142 -14.64 -0.92 7.45
CA GLN A 142 -15.32 0.31 7.03
C GLN A 142 -16.85 0.18 7.02
N GLY A 143 -17.37 -1.03 6.91
CA GLY A 143 -18.81 -1.30 6.84
C GLY A 143 -19.58 -1.10 8.15
N GLY A 144 -19.01 -0.43 9.15
CA GLY A 144 -19.70 -0.11 10.39
C GLY A 144 -19.77 -1.26 11.40
N PHE A 145 -18.94 -2.31 11.27
CA PHE A 145 -18.84 -3.35 12.30
C PHE A 145 -18.39 -2.81 13.67
N PHE A 146 -17.66 -1.70 13.67
CA PHE A 146 -17.17 -1.01 14.86
C PHE A 146 -17.75 0.41 14.87
N HIS A 147 -18.85 0.61 15.57
CA HIS A 147 -19.43 1.94 15.77
C HIS A 147 -18.54 2.79 16.71
N SER A 148 -18.81 4.10 16.73
CA SER A 148 -18.14 5.06 17.62
C SER A 148 -18.16 4.57 19.07
N ILE A 149 -17.15 4.91 19.86
CA ILE A 149 -16.92 4.46 21.26
C ILE A 149 -18.16 4.64 22.16
N HIS A 150 -19.11 5.49 21.75
CA HIS A 150 -20.33 5.84 22.49
C HIS A 150 -21.62 5.16 22.01
N ASP A 151 -21.59 4.34 20.95
CA ASP A 151 -22.78 3.68 20.41
C ASP A 151 -22.58 2.15 20.39
N LEU A 152 -23.28 1.44 21.28
CA LEU A 152 -23.16 -0.01 21.50
C LEU A 152 -24.05 -0.84 20.55
N THR A 153 -24.58 -0.21 19.50
CA THR A 153 -25.38 -0.91 18.49
C THR A 153 -24.46 -1.77 17.61
N TYR A 154 -24.63 -3.09 17.68
CA TYR A 154 -23.91 -4.03 16.82
C TYR A 154 -24.76 -4.36 15.59
N GLY A 155 -24.27 -4.05 14.39
CA GLY A 155 -24.95 -4.36 13.14
C GLY A 155 -24.37 -3.60 11.94
N VAL A 156 -24.50 -4.17 10.74
CA VAL A 156 -24.13 -3.49 9.48
C VAL A 156 -25.40 -3.29 8.66
N ASP A 157 -25.75 -2.03 8.41
CA ASP A 157 -26.77 -1.72 7.42
C ASP A 157 -26.18 -1.93 6.02
N ILE A 158 -26.51 -3.07 5.42
CA ILE A 158 -26.04 -3.46 4.08
C ILE A 158 -26.44 -2.41 3.04
N ARG A 159 -27.54 -1.67 3.23
CA ARG A 159 -27.97 -0.61 2.31
C ARG A 159 -27.12 0.65 2.40
N LYS A 160 -26.36 0.82 3.49
CA LYS A 160 -25.50 1.99 3.72
C LYS A 160 -24.01 1.64 3.81
N ILE A 161 -23.65 0.41 3.43
CA ILE A 161 -22.26 -0.04 3.51
C ILE A 161 -21.39 0.76 2.54
N ARG A 162 -20.28 1.32 3.01
CA ARG A 162 -19.34 2.04 2.15
C ARG A 162 -18.47 1.05 1.37
N PHE A 163 -18.61 1.01 0.04
CA PHE A 163 -17.90 0.05 -0.81
C PHE A 163 -16.43 0.39 -1.04
N MET A 164 -16.11 1.68 -1.17
CA MET A 164 -14.77 2.18 -1.48
C MET A 164 -14.10 2.81 -0.27
N GLY A 165 -12.81 2.53 -0.10
CA GLY A 165 -12.02 3.02 1.01
C GLY A 165 -10.53 2.80 0.79
N VAL A 166 -9.75 3.27 1.76
CA VAL A 166 -8.28 3.28 1.70
C VAL A 166 -7.72 1.87 1.43
N LEU A 167 -8.21 0.85 2.14
CA LEU A 167 -7.73 -0.53 1.99
C LEU A 167 -8.12 -1.14 0.63
N GLN A 168 -9.33 -0.86 0.15
CA GLN A 168 -9.84 -1.30 -1.15
C GLN A 168 -9.02 -0.68 -2.28
N ARG A 169 -8.70 0.62 -2.20
CA ARG A 169 -7.82 1.29 -3.15
C ARG A 169 -6.42 0.70 -3.15
N ILE A 170 -5.84 0.45 -1.98
CA ILE A 170 -4.51 -0.21 -1.89
C ILE A 170 -4.58 -1.60 -2.53
N ALA A 171 -5.65 -2.36 -2.32
CA ALA A 171 -5.83 -3.68 -2.91
C ALA A 171 -5.91 -3.61 -4.45
N ILE A 172 -6.71 -2.69 -5.00
CA ILE A 172 -6.86 -2.47 -6.44
C ILE A 172 -5.54 -2.01 -7.06
N ALA A 173 -4.88 -1.02 -6.45
CA ALA A 173 -3.59 -0.51 -6.92
C ALA A 173 -2.51 -1.61 -6.89
N TYR A 174 -2.39 -2.31 -5.77
CA TYR A 174 -1.45 -3.42 -5.61
C TYR A 174 -1.67 -4.51 -6.66
N LEU A 175 -2.92 -4.94 -6.88
CA LEU A 175 -3.23 -6.01 -7.81
C LEU A 175 -2.89 -5.61 -9.25
N THR A 176 -3.35 -4.44 -9.68
CA THR A 176 -3.09 -3.94 -11.04
C THR A 176 -1.60 -3.81 -11.31
N VAL A 177 -0.85 -3.17 -10.40
CA VAL A 177 0.60 -2.99 -10.56
C VAL A 177 1.35 -4.33 -10.49
N ALA A 178 0.93 -5.26 -9.63
CA ALA A 178 1.50 -6.60 -9.60
C ALA A 178 1.29 -7.35 -10.92
N LEU A 179 0.11 -7.26 -11.53
CA LEU A 179 -0.18 -7.86 -12.83
C LEU A 179 0.67 -7.22 -13.94
N CYS A 180 0.82 -5.89 -13.93
CA CYS A 180 1.71 -5.14 -14.84
C CYS A 180 3.20 -5.49 -14.67
N GLU A 181 3.62 -6.04 -13.53
CA GLU A 181 5.00 -6.49 -13.28
C GLU A 181 5.20 -7.97 -13.64
N ILE A 182 4.21 -8.83 -13.40
CA ILE A 182 4.32 -10.29 -13.61
C ILE A 182 4.26 -10.67 -15.10
N TRP A 183 3.33 -10.10 -15.86
CA TRP A 183 3.00 -10.55 -17.21
C TRP A 183 3.90 -9.99 -18.33
N PRO A 184 4.18 -8.68 -18.39
CA PRO A 184 4.86 -8.06 -19.54
C PRO A 184 6.39 -8.29 -19.57
N ARG A 185 6.96 -9.16 -18.72
CA ARG A 185 8.41 -9.30 -18.62
C ARG A 185 8.96 -10.08 -19.83
N GLY A 186 9.49 -9.33 -20.80
CA GLY A 186 10.38 -9.85 -21.85
C GLY A 186 11.60 -10.52 -21.22
N GLY A 187 12.09 -11.58 -21.89
CA GLY A 187 13.16 -12.47 -21.41
C GLY A 187 14.39 -11.74 -20.86
N ALA A 188 15.18 -12.46 -20.06
CA ALA A 188 16.43 -11.99 -19.51
C ALA A 188 17.49 -11.80 -20.63
N SER A 189 17.37 -10.76 -21.44
CA SER A 189 18.52 -10.20 -22.15
C SER A 189 19.30 -9.35 -21.16
N ASP A 190 20.62 -9.57 -21.10
CA ASP A 190 21.54 -8.72 -20.36
C ASP A 190 21.44 -7.31 -20.92
N ILE A 191 21.00 -6.39 -20.06
CA ILE A 191 20.79 -5.01 -20.44
C ILE A 191 22.04 -4.22 -20.02
N GLY A 192 22.67 -3.54 -20.99
CA GLY A 192 23.76 -2.61 -20.74
C GLY A 192 23.36 -1.47 -19.79
N ALA A 193 24.34 -0.94 -19.05
CA ALA A 193 24.21 -0.07 -17.87
C ALA A 193 23.56 1.33 -18.10
N GLY A 194 23.02 1.62 -19.28
CA GLY A 194 22.44 2.93 -19.61
C GLY A 194 21.05 3.17 -19.00
N GLY A 195 20.72 4.40 -18.59
CA GLY A 195 19.38 4.73 -18.09
C GLY A 195 18.26 4.54 -19.13
N PHE A 196 18.57 4.78 -20.41
CA PHE A 196 17.64 4.61 -21.53
C PHE A 196 17.18 3.16 -21.74
N THR A 197 18.03 2.18 -21.38
CA THR A 197 17.70 0.77 -21.53
C THR A 197 16.66 0.31 -20.50
N LEU A 198 16.65 0.93 -19.32
CA LEU A 198 15.64 0.71 -18.28
C LEU A 198 14.25 1.19 -18.74
N ILE A 199 14.20 2.41 -19.32
CA ILE A 199 12.97 2.99 -19.88
C ILE A 199 12.44 2.09 -21.00
N LYS A 200 13.32 1.62 -21.90
CA LYS A 200 12.92 0.69 -22.97
C LYS A 200 12.37 -0.63 -22.41
N ARG A 201 12.96 -1.17 -21.34
CA ARG A 201 12.53 -2.42 -20.69
C ARG A 201 11.13 -2.29 -20.06
N TYR A 202 10.88 -1.20 -19.33
CA TYR A 202 9.63 -1.00 -18.59
C TYR A 202 8.65 -0.05 -19.31
N ARG A 203 8.84 0.18 -20.62
CA ARG A 203 7.99 1.05 -21.44
C ARG A 203 6.50 0.70 -21.35
N HIS A 204 6.16 -0.59 -21.26
CA HIS A 204 4.76 -1.01 -21.12
C HIS A 204 4.13 -0.48 -19.83
N GLN A 205 4.86 -0.48 -18.71
CA GLN A 205 4.37 0.04 -17.43
C GLN A 205 4.20 1.56 -17.48
N LEU A 206 5.14 2.26 -18.11
CA LEU A 206 5.04 3.71 -18.36
C LEU A 206 3.85 4.05 -19.25
N PHE A 207 3.60 3.27 -20.30
CA PHE A 207 2.44 3.43 -21.17
C PHE A 207 1.12 3.22 -20.43
N VAL A 208 1.03 2.19 -19.58
CA VAL A 208 -0.15 1.97 -18.73
C VAL A 208 -0.36 3.16 -17.80
N GLY A 209 0.69 3.65 -17.14
CA GLY A 209 0.59 4.84 -16.30
C GLY A 209 0.10 6.09 -17.06
N LEU A 210 0.67 6.33 -18.25
CA LEU A 210 0.25 7.45 -19.11
C LEU A 210 -1.21 7.30 -19.56
N PHE A 211 -1.60 6.11 -19.99
CA PHE A 211 -2.97 5.81 -20.42
C PHE A 211 -3.98 6.05 -19.30
N LEU A 212 -3.69 5.60 -18.07
CA LEU A 212 -4.54 5.82 -16.91
C LEU A 212 -4.65 7.31 -16.57
N THR A 213 -3.54 8.04 -16.57
CA THR A 213 -3.53 9.49 -16.31
C THR A 213 -4.31 10.28 -17.36
N VAL A 214 -4.14 9.96 -18.65
CA VAL A 214 -4.88 10.60 -19.75
C VAL A 214 -6.37 10.29 -19.63
N THR A 215 -6.73 9.03 -19.38
CA THR A 215 -8.13 8.62 -19.19
C THR A 215 -8.77 9.35 -18.01
N TYR A 216 -8.08 9.39 -16.86
CA TYR A 216 -8.54 10.11 -15.68
C TYR A 216 -8.78 11.61 -15.98
N THR A 217 -7.81 12.26 -16.62
CA THR A 217 -7.87 13.71 -16.92
C THR A 217 -8.98 14.01 -17.95
N ALA A 218 -9.13 13.15 -18.96
CA ALA A 218 -10.20 13.26 -19.96
C ALA A 218 -11.58 13.09 -19.34
N LEU A 219 -11.75 12.16 -18.40
CA LEU A 219 -13.03 11.97 -17.70
C LEU A 219 -13.32 13.13 -16.74
N LEU A 220 -12.33 13.56 -15.96
CA LEU A 220 -12.48 14.66 -14.99
C LEU A 220 -12.91 15.97 -15.67
N TYR A 221 -12.25 16.35 -16.76
CA TYR A 221 -12.50 17.63 -17.44
C TYR A 221 -13.50 17.55 -18.59
N GLY A 222 -13.64 16.38 -19.22
CA GLY A 222 -14.45 16.20 -20.43
C GLY A 222 -15.92 15.84 -20.16
N MET A 223 -16.24 15.23 -19.02
CA MET A 223 -17.61 14.80 -18.72
C MET A 223 -18.53 15.96 -18.34
N TYR A 224 -19.79 15.85 -18.76
CA TYR A 224 -20.86 16.78 -18.36
C TYR A 224 -21.51 16.32 -17.07
N VAL A 225 -21.62 17.23 -16.11
CA VAL A 225 -22.25 16.98 -14.81
C VAL A 225 -23.64 17.61 -14.81
N PRO A 226 -24.71 16.80 -14.90
CA PRO A 226 -26.07 17.30 -14.80
C PRO A 226 -26.41 17.69 -13.36
N ASP A 227 -27.51 18.42 -13.22
CA ASP A 227 -28.14 18.68 -11.92
C ASP A 227 -28.56 17.36 -11.27
N TRP A 228 -28.53 17.33 -9.94
CA TRP A 228 -28.80 16.11 -9.19
C TRP A 228 -29.42 16.40 -7.82
N GLU A 229 -30.07 15.39 -7.26
CA GLU A 229 -30.78 15.49 -5.99
C GLU A 229 -30.36 14.39 -5.02
N TYR A 230 -30.54 14.68 -3.72
CA TYR A 230 -30.27 13.72 -2.66
C TYR A 230 -31.15 13.98 -1.44
N GLU A 231 -31.27 12.95 -0.60
CA GLU A 231 -32.10 12.95 0.60
C GLU A 231 -31.21 12.80 1.84
N VAL A 232 -31.44 13.65 2.84
CA VAL A 232 -30.80 13.55 4.15
C VAL A 232 -31.87 13.46 5.23
N THR A 233 -31.72 12.47 6.10
CA THR A 233 -32.54 12.35 7.31
C THR A 233 -31.93 13.24 8.40
N SER A 234 -32.64 14.29 8.80
CA SER A 234 -32.24 15.14 9.91
C SER A 234 -32.39 14.42 11.26
N GLN A 235 -31.75 14.95 12.30
CA GLN A 235 -31.86 14.44 13.69
C GLN A 235 -33.31 14.40 14.19
N ASP A 236 -34.19 15.23 13.64
CA ASP A 236 -35.62 15.28 13.98
C ASP A 236 -36.50 14.30 13.17
N THR A 237 -35.90 13.29 12.52
CA THR A 237 -36.57 12.32 11.61
C THR A 237 -37.26 12.94 10.39
N THR A 238 -37.05 14.23 10.13
CA THR A 238 -37.50 14.89 8.90
C THR A 238 -36.59 14.53 7.73
N LEU A 239 -37.20 14.13 6.61
CA LEU A 239 -36.49 13.82 5.38
C LEU A 239 -36.43 15.10 4.54
N ASN A 240 -35.22 15.65 4.41
CA ASN A 240 -34.97 16.85 3.63
C ASN A 240 -34.48 16.47 2.23
N HIS A 241 -35.15 17.00 1.21
CA HIS A 241 -34.76 16.86 -0.18
C HIS A 241 -33.93 18.06 -0.62
N PHE A 242 -32.72 17.81 -1.13
CA PHE A 242 -31.82 18.84 -1.61
C PHE A 242 -31.57 18.66 -3.11
N MET A 243 -31.58 19.77 -3.83
CA MET A 243 -31.24 19.83 -5.25
C MET A 243 -29.95 20.63 -5.44
N VAL A 244 -28.99 20.06 -6.17
CA VAL A 244 -27.70 20.66 -6.50
C VAL A 244 -27.70 20.99 -7.99
N LYS A 245 -27.59 22.29 -8.30
CA LYS A 245 -27.52 22.81 -9.66
C LYS A 245 -26.05 22.87 -10.12
N CYS A 246 -25.74 22.15 -11.18
CA CYS A 246 -24.42 22.02 -11.77
C CYS A 246 -24.44 22.49 -13.22
N GLY A 247 -25.01 21.70 -14.13
CA GLY A 247 -25.10 22.02 -15.55
C GLY A 247 -23.77 22.36 -16.24
N VAL A 248 -22.63 21.83 -15.78
CA VAL A 248 -21.26 22.26 -16.16
C VAL A 248 -20.37 21.11 -16.65
N ARG A 249 -19.24 21.46 -17.31
CA ARG A 249 -18.13 20.55 -17.64
C ARG A 249 -16.85 21.06 -16.98
N GLY A 250 -16.01 20.14 -16.53
CA GLY A 250 -14.69 20.46 -15.99
C GLY A 250 -14.67 21.24 -14.68
N ASP A 251 -15.81 21.31 -13.97
CA ASP A 251 -15.83 21.84 -12.61
C ASP A 251 -15.08 20.89 -11.67
N THR A 252 -14.25 21.48 -10.81
CA THR A 252 -13.47 20.76 -9.79
C THR A 252 -13.94 21.09 -8.38
N GLY A 253 -15.07 21.79 -8.25
CA GLY A 253 -15.72 22.07 -6.98
C GLY A 253 -16.34 20.81 -6.35
N PRO A 254 -16.59 20.84 -5.03
CA PRO A 254 -17.10 19.68 -4.29
C PRO A 254 -18.46 19.15 -4.75
N GLY A 255 -19.38 20.04 -5.16
CA GLY A 255 -20.74 19.64 -5.54
C GLY A 255 -20.91 19.14 -6.99
N CYS A 256 -20.09 19.62 -7.93
CA CYS A 256 -20.35 19.51 -9.36
C CYS A 256 -19.19 18.89 -10.18
N ASN A 257 -18.28 18.19 -9.51
CA ASN A 257 -17.19 17.49 -10.19
C ASN A 257 -17.60 16.13 -10.78
N ALA A 258 -16.89 15.72 -11.83
CA ALA A 258 -17.15 14.46 -12.54
C ALA A 258 -16.82 13.21 -11.70
N VAL A 259 -15.84 13.27 -10.80
CA VAL A 259 -15.47 12.16 -9.90
C VAL A 259 -16.66 11.77 -9.04
N GLY A 260 -17.21 12.73 -8.29
CA GLY A 260 -18.36 12.51 -7.44
C GLY A 260 -19.61 12.11 -8.23
N MET A 261 -19.77 12.57 -9.48
CA MET A 261 -20.86 12.13 -10.35
C MET A 261 -20.75 10.64 -10.71
N ILE A 262 -19.57 10.16 -11.10
CA ILE A 262 -19.33 8.74 -11.38
C ILE A 262 -19.60 7.90 -10.14
N ASP A 263 -19.07 8.31 -8.99
CA ASP A 263 -19.25 7.55 -7.75
C ASP A 263 -20.71 7.49 -7.32
N ARG A 264 -21.47 8.60 -7.44
CA ARG A 264 -22.93 8.62 -7.19
C ARG A 264 -23.70 7.68 -8.12
N HIS A 265 -23.32 7.62 -9.40
CA HIS A 265 -24.03 6.81 -10.39
C HIS A 265 -23.69 5.32 -10.28
N VAL A 266 -22.41 4.97 -10.03
CA VAL A 266 -21.94 3.58 -10.03
C VAL A 266 -22.07 2.93 -8.66
N LEU A 267 -21.71 3.64 -7.58
CA LEU A 267 -21.76 3.10 -6.21
C LEU A 267 -23.12 3.35 -5.56
N GLY A 268 -23.83 4.41 -5.97
CA GLY A 268 -25.07 4.86 -5.33
C GLY A 268 -24.80 5.79 -4.14
N ILE A 269 -25.64 6.82 -3.99
CA ILE A 269 -25.49 7.88 -2.99
C ILE A 269 -25.43 7.33 -1.55
N GLN A 270 -26.18 6.26 -1.26
CA GLN A 270 -26.25 5.63 0.07
C GLN A 270 -24.96 4.94 0.50
N HIS A 271 -24.08 4.61 -0.46
CA HIS A 271 -22.82 3.91 -0.24
C HIS A 271 -21.61 4.85 -0.22
N LEU A 272 -21.83 6.16 -0.33
CA LEU A 272 -20.80 7.18 -0.27
C LEU A 272 -20.51 7.60 1.17
N TYR A 273 -19.36 8.23 1.36
CA TYR A 273 -18.97 8.74 2.66
C TYR A 273 -19.79 9.98 3.06
N THR A 274 -20.41 9.93 4.23
CA THR A 274 -21.40 10.93 4.69
C THR A 274 -20.79 12.13 5.43
N ARG A 275 -19.50 12.07 5.80
CA ARG A 275 -18.81 13.16 6.52
C ARG A 275 -17.61 13.68 5.73
N PRO A 276 -17.80 14.23 4.52
CA PRO A 276 -16.70 14.64 3.67
C PRO A 276 -15.90 15.79 4.26
N VAL A 277 -14.62 15.86 3.90
CA VAL A 277 -13.65 16.82 4.47
C VAL A 277 -14.01 18.27 4.09
N TYR A 278 -14.69 18.48 2.96
CA TYR A 278 -15.11 19.82 2.54
C TYR A 278 -16.15 20.47 3.46
N LEU A 279 -16.74 19.75 4.42
CA LEU A 279 -17.55 20.35 5.48
C LEU A 279 -16.75 21.40 6.27
N LYS A 280 -15.43 21.29 6.28
CA LYS A 280 -14.50 22.26 6.90
C LYS A 280 -14.26 23.51 6.05
N THR A 281 -14.78 23.60 4.83
CA THR A 281 -14.60 24.79 3.98
C THR A 281 -15.36 25.98 4.56
N ALA A 282 -14.91 27.19 4.25
CA ALA A 282 -15.57 28.42 4.69
C ALA A 282 -17.03 28.56 4.19
N GLN A 283 -17.41 27.82 3.13
CA GLN A 283 -18.77 27.79 2.60
C GLN A 283 -19.70 26.91 3.43
N CYS A 284 -19.16 25.90 4.14
CA CYS A 284 -19.94 24.90 4.87
C CYS A 284 -19.75 24.95 6.39
N SER A 285 -18.78 25.71 6.92
CA SER A 285 -18.52 25.84 8.35
C SER A 285 -18.17 27.27 8.74
N ILE A 286 -18.90 27.81 9.73
CA ILE A 286 -18.60 29.10 10.37
C ILE A 286 -17.23 29.07 11.06
N ASN A 287 -16.76 27.90 11.52
CA ASN A 287 -15.50 27.72 12.24
C ASN A 287 -14.35 27.26 11.33
N SER A 288 -14.45 27.41 10.01
CA SER A 288 -13.42 27.00 9.04
C SER A 288 -12.01 27.46 9.47
N PRO A 289 -10.98 26.59 9.43
CA PRO A 289 -10.93 25.26 8.82
C PRO A 289 -11.35 24.10 9.75
N ARG A 290 -12.01 24.40 10.87
CA ARG A 290 -12.57 23.38 11.79
C ARG A 290 -14.03 23.11 11.45
N ASN A 291 -14.52 21.97 11.93
CA ASN A 291 -15.95 21.66 11.87
C ASN A 291 -16.72 22.66 12.74
N GLY A 292 -17.86 23.11 12.22
CA GLY A 292 -18.74 24.07 12.86
C GLY A 292 -20.14 23.99 12.26
N PRO A 293 -21.09 24.77 12.78
CA PRO A 293 -22.43 24.85 12.21
C PRO A 293 -22.40 25.42 10.79
N LEU A 294 -23.40 25.04 9.98
CA LEU A 294 -23.59 25.56 8.63
C LEU A 294 -23.89 27.06 8.66
N PRO A 295 -23.22 27.87 7.82
CA PRO A 295 -23.61 29.26 7.58
C PRO A 295 -25.06 29.38 7.06
N SER A 296 -25.73 30.49 7.34
CA SER A 296 -27.12 30.73 6.87
C SER A 296 -27.26 30.77 5.34
N ASN A 297 -26.16 31.05 4.63
CA ASN A 297 -26.07 31.09 3.17
C ASN A 297 -25.30 29.88 2.59
N ALA A 298 -25.22 28.76 3.32
CA ALA A 298 -24.52 27.58 2.88
C ALA A 298 -25.14 27.00 1.58
N PRO A 299 -24.31 26.61 0.59
CA PRO A 299 -24.81 25.98 -0.62
C PRO A 299 -25.39 24.59 -0.33
N THR A 300 -26.36 24.17 -1.15
CA THR A 300 -27.12 22.92 -0.97
C THR A 300 -26.28 21.65 -1.09
N TRP A 301 -25.05 21.73 -1.61
CA TRP A 301 -24.13 20.58 -1.68
C TRP A 301 -23.30 20.40 -0.40
N CYS A 302 -23.35 21.30 0.59
CA CYS A 302 -22.54 21.15 1.80
C CYS A 302 -22.84 19.86 2.57
N GLU A 303 -24.09 19.39 2.57
CA GLU A 303 -24.51 18.15 3.24
C GLU A 303 -24.48 16.93 2.33
N ALA A 304 -24.05 17.09 1.08
CA ALA A 304 -23.93 15.98 0.14
C ALA A 304 -22.92 14.95 0.66
N PRO A 305 -23.16 13.65 0.44
CA PRO A 305 -22.13 12.64 0.63
C PRO A 305 -21.14 12.66 -0.54
N PHE A 306 -19.86 12.42 -0.26
CA PHE A 306 -18.79 12.42 -1.25
C PHE A 306 -17.68 11.46 -0.83
N ASP A 307 -17.25 10.59 -1.74
CA ASP A 307 -16.21 9.60 -1.47
C ASP A 307 -14.86 10.00 -2.10
N PRO A 308 -13.87 10.47 -1.32
CA PRO A 308 -12.54 10.77 -1.85
C PRO A 308 -11.76 9.51 -2.29
N GLU A 309 -12.24 8.33 -1.87
CA GLU A 309 -11.62 7.04 -2.13
C GLU A 309 -12.29 6.28 -3.29
N GLY A 310 -13.12 6.96 -4.08
CA GLY A 310 -13.96 6.38 -5.14
C GLY A 310 -13.24 5.75 -6.34
N LEU A 311 -14.04 5.37 -7.34
CA LEU A 311 -13.60 4.56 -8.46
C LEU A 311 -12.65 5.31 -9.40
N LEU A 312 -13.02 6.53 -9.80
CA LEU A 312 -12.21 7.31 -10.73
C LEU A 312 -10.85 7.70 -10.09
N ASN A 313 -10.87 8.08 -8.81
CA ASN A 313 -9.66 8.40 -8.04
C ASN A 313 -8.73 7.19 -7.83
N SER A 314 -9.27 5.97 -7.91
CA SER A 314 -8.47 4.75 -7.85
C SER A 314 -7.53 4.60 -9.05
N LEU A 315 -7.84 5.21 -10.19
CA LEU A 315 -6.94 5.23 -11.35
C LEU A 315 -5.62 5.95 -11.02
N MET A 316 -5.70 7.11 -10.39
CA MET A 316 -4.51 7.86 -10.02
C MET A 316 -3.75 7.22 -8.84
N ALA A 317 -4.44 6.50 -7.95
CA ALA A 317 -3.80 5.65 -6.95
C ALA A 317 -2.95 4.52 -7.59
N ILE A 318 -3.45 3.90 -8.66
CA ILE A 318 -2.66 2.94 -9.46
C ILE A 318 -1.42 3.64 -10.04
N VAL A 319 -1.56 4.85 -10.59
CA VAL A 319 -0.45 5.64 -11.14
C VAL A 319 0.62 5.94 -10.07
N THR A 320 0.23 6.37 -8.87
CA THR A 320 1.14 6.56 -7.73
C THR A 320 1.94 5.29 -7.42
N CYS A 321 1.26 4.14 -7.40
CA CYS A 321 1.91 2.86 -7.16
C CYS A 321 2.84 2.44 -8.31
N LEU A 322 2.47 2.72 -9.57
CA LEU A 322 3.34 2.51 -10.74
C LEU A 322 4.60 3.37 -10.70
N ILE A 323 4.50 4.64 -10.29
CA ILE A 323 5.66 5.53 -10.12
C ILE A 323 6.62 4.95 -9.07
N GLY A 324 6.08 4.49 -7.94
CA GLY A 324 6.87 3.78 -6.92
C GLY A 324 7.55 2.52 -7.47
N LEU A 325 6.85 1.74 -8.30
CA LEU A 325 7.42 0.56 -8.96
C LEU A 325 8.63 0.94 -9.85
N GLN A 326 8.55 2.03 -10.61
CA GLN A 326 9.67 2.52 -11.43
C GLN A 326 10.90 2.85 -10.58
N ILE A 327 10.72 3.53 -9.44
CA ILE A 327 11.81 3.82 -8.50
C ILE A 327 12.39 2.51 -7.94
N GLY A 328 11.54 1.54 -7.61
CA GLY A 328 11.97 0.19 -7.21
C GLY A 328 12.86 -0.50 -8.25
N HIS A 329 12.52 -0.39 -9.54
CA HIS A 329 13.33 -0.95 -10.62
C HIS A 329 14.73 -0.34 -10.72
N ILE A 330 14.86 0.98 -10.50
CA ILE A 330 16.15 1.66 -10.48
C ILE A 330 17.03 1.06 -9.39
N ILE A 331 16.51 0.89 -8.17
CA ILE A 331 17.28 0.35 -7.03
C ILE A 331 17.68 -1.10 -7.27
N VAL A 332 16.78 -1.90 -7.83
CA VAL A 332 17.03 -3.33 -8.09
C VAL A 332 18.08 -3.54 -9.20
N HIS A 333 18.13 -2.65 -10.19
CA HIS A 333 18.98 -2.80 -11.37
C HIS A 333 20.39 -2.24 -11.16
N PHE A 334 20.52 -1.04 -10.59
CA PHE A 334 21.83 -0.43 -10.33
C PHE A 334 22.45 -1.02 -9.07
N LYS A 335 23.77 -1.25 -9.07
CA LYS A 335 24.49 -1.81 -7.91
C LYS A 335 25.10 -0.73 -7.03
N GLU A 336 25.60 0.34 -7.64
CA GLU A 336 26.28 1.42 -6.92
C GLU A 336 25.31 2.35 -6.20
N HIS A 337 25.66 2.75 -4.97
CA HIS A 337 24.83 3.62 -4.15
C HIS A 337 24.67 5.02 -4.76
N GLY A 338 25.75 5.60 -5.30
CA GLY A 338 25.73 6.92 -5.92
C GLY A 338 24.80 6.97 -7.13
N GLU A 339 24.89 5.99 -8.03
CA GLU A 339 24.00 5.88 -9.17
C GLU A 339 22.53 5.72 -8.78
N ARG A 340 22.24 4.89 -7.77
CA ARG A 340 20.87 4.71 -7.28
C ARG A 340 20.26 6.02 -6.81
N ILE A 341 21.00 6.79 -6.01
CA ILE A 341 20.54 8.06 -5.45
C ILE A 341 20.29 9.06 -6.59
N VAL A 342 21.27 9.28 -7.47
CA VAL A 342 21.13 10.25 -8.57
C VAL A 342 19.97 9.85 -9.50
N ARG A 343 19.91 8.58 -9.92
CA ARG A 343 18.88 8.11 -10.86
C ARG A 343 17.48 8.05 -10.24
N CYS A 344 17.34 7.93 -8.91
CA CYS A 344 16.04 8.07 -8.23
C CYS A 344 15.66 9.54 -8.02
N SER A 345 16.63 10.40 -7.69
CA SER A 345 16.37 11.81 -7.37
C SER A 345 15.97 12.63 -8.59
N ILE A 346 16.57 12.40 -9.77
CA ILE A 346 16.24 13.12 -11.01
C ILE A 346 14.73 13.05 -11.34
N PRO A 347 14.12 11.86 -11.55
CA PRO A 347 12.71 11.77 -11.88
C PRO A 347 11.81 12.27 -10.75
N SER A 348 12.22 12.11 -9.49
CA SER A 348 11.47 12.61 -8.32
C SER A 348 11.42 14.13 -8.30
N LEU A 349 12.54 14.79 -8.58
CA LEU A 349 12.61 16.25 -8.68
C LEU A 349 11.83 16.76 -9.91
N SER A 350 11.92 16.07 -11.04
CA SER A 350 11.14 16.42 -12.25
C SER A 350 9.64 16.35 -12.01
N LEU A 351 9.15 15.29 -11.34
CA LEU A 351 7.73 15.17 -10.98
C LEU A 351 7.29 16.25 -9.99
N LEU A 352 8.13 16.60 -9.01
CA LEU A 352 7.83 17.66 -8.06
C LEU A 352 7.68 19.02 -8.76
N ILE A 353 8.63 19.38 -9.63
CA ILE A 353 8.60 20.63 -10.41
C ILE A 353 7.38 20.65 -11.33
N LEU A 354 7.11 19.54 -12.02
CA LEU A 354 5.93 19.40 -12.87
C LEU A 354 4.64 19.61 -12.06
N GLY A 355 4.52 18.98 -10.89
CA GLY A 355 3.34 19.10 -10.03
C GLY A 355 3.04 20.54 -9.62
N PHE A 356 4.04 21.30 -9.18
CA PHE A 356 3.89 22.72 -8.85
C PHE A 356 3.62 23.59 -10.07
N SER A 357 4.21 23.26 -11.22
CA SER A 357 3.92 23.97 -12.48
C SER A 357 2.47 23.76 -12.90
N LEU A 358 1.94 22.55 -12.80
CA LEU A 358 0.54 22.25 -13.10
C LEU A 358 -0.42 23.00 -12.16
N ASP A 359 -0.10 23.12 -10.88
CA ASP A 359 -0.86 23.93 -9.92
C ASP A 359 -0.90 25.41 -10.31
N LEU A 360 0.25 25.96 -10.75
CA LEU A 360 0.35 27.33 -11.25
C LEU A 360 -0.49 27.57 -12.52
N PHE A 361 -0.57 26.58 -13.41
CA PHE A 361 -1.38 26.62 -14.63
C PHE A 361 -2.86 26.28 -14.42
N GLY A 362 -3.33 26.18 -13.17
CA GLY A 362 -4.75 26.05 -12.82
C GLY A 362 -5.23 24.64 -12.50
N LEU A 363 -4.38 23.61 -12.62
CA LEU A 363 -4.69 22.26 -12.12
C LEU A 363 -4.39 22.20 -10.62
N ARG A 364 -5.31 22.70 -9.80
CA ARG A 364 -5.13 22.82 -8.34
C ARG A 364 -4.72 21.50 -7.68
N LEU A 365 -3.83 21.59 -6.69
CA LEU A 365 -3.51 20.47 -5.81
C LEU A 365 -4.75 20.08 -5.00
N ASN A 366 -5.37 18.94 -5.31
CA ASN A 366 -6.59 18.51 -4.67
C ASN A 366 -6.51 17.02 -4.32
N LYS A 367 -6.53 16.72 -3.02
CA LYS A 367 -6.48 15.35 -2.50
C LYS A 367 -7.78 14.60 -2.76
N SER A 368 -8.92 15.25 -2.56
CA SER A 368 -10.25 14.64 -2.64
C SER A 368 -10.58 14.17 -4.07
N LEU A 369 -10.06 14.89 -5.07
CA LEU A 369 -10.10 14.46 -6.47
C LEU A 369 -8.90 13.58 -6.84
N TYR A 370 -7.85 13.54 -6.03
CA TYR A 370 -6.57 12.90 -6.37
C TYR A 370 -6.03 13.45 -7.70
N SER A 371 -5.92 14.78 -7.80
CA SER A 371 -5.56 15.47 -9.03
C SER A 371 -4.17 15.08 -9.57
N LEU A 372 -3.93 15.35 -10.85
CA LEU A 372 -2.64 15.06 -11.49
C LEU A 372 -1.50 15.85 -10.82
N SER A 373 -1.70 17.13 -10.55
CA SER A 373 -0.74 17.97 -9.82
C SER A 373 -0.45 17.39 -8.43
N TYR A 374 -1.48 16.98 -7.69
CA TYR A 374 -1.35 16.33 -6.39
C TYR A 374 -0.54 15.03 -6.47
N THR A 375 -0.81 14.20 -7.47
CA THR A 375 -0.05 12.96 -7.71
C THR A 375 1.42 13.24 -7.98
N CYS A 376 1.73 14.22 -8.83
CA CYS A 376 3.09 14.61 -9.19
C CYS A 376 3.86 15.17 -7.98
N VAL A 377 3.26 16.08 -7.21
CA VAL A 377 3.89 16.65 -6.00
C VAL A 377 4.15 15.55 -4.97
N THR A 378 3.13 14.76 -4.63
CA THR A 378 3.26 13.76 -3.56
C THR A 378 4.22 12.63 -3.92
N THR A 379 4.23 12.16 -5.17
CA THR A 379 5.19 11.13 -5.61
C THR A 379 6.61 11.68 -5.75
N GLY A 380 6.77 12.93 -6.20
CA GLY A 380 8.07 13.61 -6.24
C GLY A 380 8.67 13.78 -4.84
N THR A 381 7.87 14.24 -3.88
CA THR A 381 8.29 14.32 -2.48
C THR A 381 8.58 12.93 -1.89
N ALA A 382 7.74 11.92 -2.17
CA ALA A 382 7.98 10.55 -1.70
C ALA A 382 9.31 9.98 -2.21
N GLY A 383 9.63 10.20 -3.49
CA GLY A 383 10.87 9.73 -4.10
C GLY A 383 12.12 10.41 -3.52
N LEU A 384 12.08 11.74 -3.32
CA LEU A 384 13.17 12.47 -2.65
C LEU A 384 13.31 12.05 -1.18
N PHE A 385 12.20 11.88 -0.47
CA PHE A 385 12.20 11.41 0.91
C PHE A 385 12.78 9.99 1.01
N PHE A 386 12.42 9.10 0.09
CA PHE A 386 12.97 7.76 -0.01
C PHE A 386 14.48 7.79 -0.30
N ALA A 387 14.95 8.63 -1.22
CA ALA A 387 16.37 8.80 -1.51
C ALA A 387 17.16 9.31 -0.28
N GLY A 388 16.56 10.22 0.50
CA GLY A 388 17.13 10.69 1.76
C GLY A 388 17.27 9.59 2.82
N ILE A 389 16.21 8.80 3.04
CA ILE A 389 16.26 7.66 3.98
C ILE A 389 17.27 6.61 3.49
N TYR A 390 17.31 6.32 2.20
CA TYR A 390 18.27 5.39 1.61
C TYR A 390 19.72 5.84 1.86
N LEU A 391 20.03 7.12 1.65
CA LEU A 391 21.34 7.70 1.93
C LEU A 391 21.68 7.60 3.43
N LEU A 392 20.73 7.95 4.31
CA LEU A 392 20.96 7.92 5.76
C LEU A 392 21.20 6.48 6.29
N VAL A 393 20.41 5.52 5.83
CA VAL A 393 20.38 4.15 6.39
C VAL A 393 21.30 3.19 5.66
N ASP A 394 21.24 3.16 4.33
CA ASP A 394 21.95 2.17 3.51
C ASP A 394 23.32 2.64 3.05
N VAL A 395 23.61 3.96 3.08
CA VAL A 395 24.95 4.50 2.79
C VAL A 395 25.69 4.86 4.08
N TYR A 396 25.10 5.72 4.93
CA TYR A 396 25.76 6.16 6.17
C TYR A 396 25.58 5.21 7.36
N GLY A 397 24.72 4.20 7.26
CA GLY A 397 24.62 3.14 8.27
C GLY A 397 23.90 3.52 9.56
N TYR A 398 23.07 4.57 9.58
CA TYR A 398 22.27 5.01 10.75
C TYR A 398 21.08 4.08 11.06
N LYS A 399 21.32 2.76 11.12
CA LYS A 399 20.27 1.73 11.36
C LYS A 399 19.77 1.72 12.80
N LYS A 400 20.67 1.85 13.78
CA LYS A 400 20.35 1.77 15.21
C LYS A 400 19.27 2.77 15.66
N PRO A 401 19.38 4.09 15.38
CA PRO A 401 18.35 5.04 15.82
C PRO A 401 17.00 4.84 15.13
N LEU A 402 16.98 4.29 13.91
CA LEU A 402 15.76 4.09 13.12
C LEU A 402 15.17 2.69 13.27
N PHE A 403 15.72 1.85 14.15
CA PHE A 403 15.21 0.50 14.41
C PHE A 403 13.73 0.45 14.81
N PRO A 404 13.19 1.35 15.66
CA PRO A 404 11.76 1.36 15.97
C PRO A 404 10.90 1.55 14.73
N MET A 405 11.31 2.47 13.83
CA MET A 405 10.60 2.71 12.57
C MET A 405 10.69 1.51 11.64
N GLU A 406 11.84 0.84 11.57
CA GLU A 406 11.98 -0.40 10.80
C GLU A 406 11.02 -1.50 11.30
N TRP A 407 10.87 -1.64 12.62
CA TRP A 407 9.97 -2.62 13.24
C TRP A 407 8.50 -2.31 12.93
N VAL A 408 8.08 -1.05 13.13
CA VAL A 408 6.73 -0.59 12.78
C VAL A 408 6.45 -0.86 11.30
N GLY A 409 7.42 -0.56 10.43
CA GLY A 409 7.33 -0.84 9.01
C GLY A 409 7.04 -2.30 8.73
N LYS A 410 7.82 -3.23 9.30
CA LYS A 410 7.62 -4.68 9.11
C LYS A 410 6.21 -5.15 9.49
N GLN A 411 5.57 -4.50 10.47
CA GLN A 411 4.23 -4.82 10.97
C GLN A 411 3.13 -3.82 10.54
N ALA A 412 3.39 -2.99 9.51
CA ALA A 412 2.53 -1.87 9.14
C ALA A 412 1.03 -2.20 9.02
N LEU A 413 0.66 -3.32 8.41
CA LEU A 413 -0.75 -3.69 8.23
C LEU A 413 -1.43 -3.99 9.58
N MET A 414 -0.75 -4.70 10.48
CA MET A 414 -1.31 -5.03 11.80
C MET A 414 -1.50 -3.76 12.63
N ILE A 415 -0.53 -2.86 12.60
CA ILE A 415 -0.59 -1.59 13.32
C ILE A 415 -1.70 -0.69 12.75
N PHE A 416 -1.82 -0.62 11.43
CA PHE A 416 -2.92 0.09 10.76
C PHE A 416 -4.28 -0.41 11.25
N VAL A 417 -4.50 -1.73 11.24
CA VAL A 417 -5.78 -2.34 11.65
C VAL A 417 -6.07 -2.10 13.13
N LEU A 418 -5.05 -2.22 14.00
CA LEU A 418 -5.25 -2.07 15.43
C LEU A 418 -5.45 -0.62 15.86
N VAL A 419 -4.63 0.29 15.37
CA VAL A 419 -4.60 1.69 15.83
C VAL A 419 -5.55 2.54 15.00
N ALA A 420 -5.36 2.61 13.68
CA ALA A 420 -6.09 3.53 12.83
C ALA A 420 -7.57 3.20 12.69
N CYS A 421 -7.94 1.91 12.80
CA CYS A 421 -9.34 1.50 12.81
C CYS A 421 -9.96 1.49 14.22
N ASN A 422 -9.31 2.11 15.21
CA ASN A 422 -9.76 2.21 16.60
C ASN A 422 -10.03 0.87 17.31
N ILE A 423 -9.58 -0.27 16.76
CA ILE A 423 -9.79 -1.58 17.38
C ILE A 423 -9.09 -1.67 18.74
N ALA A 424 -7.87 -1.19 18.86
CA ALA A 424 -7.12 -1.20 20.12
C ALA A 424 -7.78 -0.30 21.18
N PRO A 425 -8.15 0.96 20.89
CA PRO A 425 -8.97 1.78 21.80
C PRO A 425 -10.29 1.08 22.20
N ILE A 426 -11.01 0.48 21.24
CA ILE A 426 -12.27 -0.22 21.51
C ILE A 426 -12.03 -1.42 22.43
N LEU A 427 -10.95 -2.19 22.26
CA LEU A 427 -10.62 -3.29 23.17
C LEU A 427 -10.23 -2.77 24.56
N LEU A 428 -9.43 -1.72 24.65
CA LEU A 428 -8.98 -1.18 25.95
C LEU A 428 -10.11 -0.51 26.75
N HIS A 429 -10.99 0.24 26.08
CA HIS A 429 -12.10 0.95 26.71
C HIS A 429 -13.39 0.12 26.77
N GLY A 430 -13.59 -0.80 25.83
CA GLY A 430 -14.80 -1.62 25.72
C GLY A 430 -14.90 -2.72 26.77
N PHE A 431 -13.78 -3.20 27.32
CA PHE A 431 -13.80 -4.05 28.51
C PHE A 431 -13.87 -3.17 29.77
N TYR A 432 -15.10 -2.98 30.27
CA TYR A 432 -15.38 -2.23 31.48
C TYR A 432 -16.20 -3.05 32.48
N TRP A 433 -16.06 -2.72 33.77
CA TRP A 433 -16.76 -3.42 34.86
C TRP A 433 -17.93 -2.61 35.40
N ARG A 434 -19.15 -3.12 35.18
CA ARG A 434 -20.45 -2.51 35.55
C ARG A 434 -20.75 -1.17 34.88
N GLU A 435 -19.82 -0.23 34.95
CA GLU A 435 -19.93 1.13 34.42
C GLU A 435 -18.82 1.40 33.40
N PRO A 436 -19.09 2.09 32.27
CA PRO A 436 -18.10 2.41 31.23
C PRO A 436 -16.85 3.14 31.72
N GLN A 437 -16.96 3.80 32.88
CA GLN A 437 -15.87 4.56 33.50
C GLN A 437 -14.85 3.69 34.25
N ASN A 438 -15.18 2.43 34.50
CA ASN A 438 -14.29 1.44 35.12
C ASN A 438 -13.73 0.50 34.06
N ASN A 439 -12.97 1.06 33.13
CA ASN A 439 -12.31 0.32 32.06
C ASN A 439 -10.91 -0.17 32.46
N LEU A 440 -10.32 -1.00 31.61
CA LEU A 440 -9.01 -1.64 31.84
C LEU A 440 -7.88 -0.63 32.15
N LEU A 441 -7.93 0.57 31.56
CA LEU A 441 -6.95 1.64 31.76
C LEU A 441 -6.94 2.19 33.18
N LYS A 442 -8.14 2.41 33.76
CA LYS A 442 -8.29 2.83 35.16
C LYS A 442 -7.77 1.77 36.14
N PHE A 443 -7.90 0.49 35.79
CA PHE A 443 -7.35 -0.62 36.59
C PHE A 443 -5.81 -0.72 36.52
N ILE A 444 -5.22 -0.38 35.37
CA ILE A 444 -3.76 -0.36 35.17
C ILE A 444 -3.13 0.93 35.77
N GLY A 445 -3.95 1.86 36.30
CA GLY A 445 -3.49 3.09 36.95
C GLY A 445 -3.05 4.18 35.96
N ILE A 446 -3.44 4.08 34.69
CA ILE A 446 -3.15 5.07 33.65
C ILE A 446 -4.47 5.79 33.33
N GLY A 447 -4.62 7.02 33.85
CA GLY A 447 -5.78 7.87 33.63
C GLY A 447 -6.59 8.11 34.90
N GLY A 448 -6.21 9.16 35.63
CA GLY A 448 -7.06 9.85 36.60
C GLY A 448 -7.64 11.11 35.99
#